data_AF-A0ABD2J4Z1-F1
#
_entry.id   AF-A0ABD2J4Z1-F1
#
_cell.length_a   1.000
_cell.length_b   1.000
_cell.length_c   1.000
_cell.angle_alpha   90.00
_cell.angle_beta   90.00
_cell.angle_gamma   90.00
#
_symmetry.space_group_name_H-M   'P 1'
#
loop_
_entity.id
_entity.type
_entity.pdbx_description
1 polymer ?
#
loop_
_entity_poly.entity_id
_entity_poly.type
_entity_poly.pdbx_seq_one_letter_code
_entity_poly.pdbx_strand_id
1 'polypeptide(L)'
;MLQKRKEENLKFLNKLSLVTHHLKRNVAVSADALSRHGANMMFAYRGFMGITVQQHLYVRHRIMLKYPQLPCVVQFGGNSHQDNFPLELLHVVSEEQETD
;
A
#
# COMPACT_ATOMS: atom_id res chain seq x y z
N MET A 1 -14.32 -14.02 -13.15
CA MET A 1 -15.02 -13.38 -12.02
C MET A 1 -14.08 -12.59 -11.10
N LEU A 2 -12.98 -13.19 -10.60
CA LEU A 2 -12.00 -12.51 -9.72
C LEU A 2 -11.30 -11.28 -10.35
N GLN A 3 -10.92 -11.37 -11.63
CA GLN A 3 -10.25 -10.27 -12.34
C GLN A 3 -11.13 -9.01 -12.42
N LYS A 4 -12.41 -9.18 -12.75
CA LYS A 4 -13.39 -8.07 -12.81
C LYS A 4 -13.55 -7.36 -11.46
N ARG A 5 -13.63 -8.12 -10.36
CA ARG A 5 -13.70 -7.54 -9.00
C ARG A 5 -12.43 -6.75 -8.64
N LYS A 6 -11.26 -7.26 -9.05
CA LYS A 6 -9.99 -6.56 -8.83
C LYS A 6 -9.98 -5.21 -9.54
N GLU A 7 -10.46 -5.16 -10.78
CA GLU A 7 -10.57 -3.92 -11.55
C GLU A 7 -11.59 -2.95 -10.94
N GLU A 8 -12.73 -3.44 -10.48
CA GLU A 8 -13.74 -2.63 -9.77
C GLU A 8 -13.17 -2.03 -8.47
N ASN A 9 -12.48 -2.83 -7.66
CA ASN A 9 -11.82 -2.36 -6.44
C ASN A 9 -10.75 -1.31 -6.74
N LEU A 10 -9.96 -1.52 -7.79
CA LEU A 10 -8.94 -0.56 -8.20
C LEU A 10 -9.55 0.76 -8.68
N LYS A 11 -10.64 0.70 -9.47
CA LYS A 11 -11.40 1.87 -9.88
C LYS A 11 -12.00 2.62 -8.69
N PHE A 12 -12.44 1.91 -7.66
CA PHE A 12 -12.93 2.51 -6.43
C PHE A 12 -11.79 3.21 -5.67
N LEU A 13 -10.66 2.53 -5.45
CA LEU A 13 -9.50 3.09 -4.76
C LEU A 13 -8.96 4.34 -5.45
N ASN A 14 -8.96 4.38 -6.78
CA ASN A 14 -8.53 5.55 -7.55
C ASN A 14 -9.48 6.76 -7.47
N LYS A 15 -10.66 6.61 -6.85
CA LYS A 15 -11.54 7.74 -6.52
C LYS A 15 -11.32 8.27 -5.10
N LEU A 16 -10.45 7.63 -4.33
CA LEU A 16 -10.16 8.00 -2.95
C LEU A 16 -8.81 8.71 -2.89
N SER A 17 -8.71 9.70 -2.00
CA SER A 17 -7.43 10.27 -1.61
C SER A 17 -6.82 9.41 -0.51
N LEU A 18 -5.75 8.69 -0.84
CA LEU A 18 -5.07 7.78 0.08
C LEU A 18 -3.76 8.40 0.57
N VAL A 19 -3.52 8.33 1.88
CA VAL A 19 -2.26 8.76 2.49
C VAL A 19 -1.72 7.69 3.43
N THR A 20 -0.40 7.59 3.53
CA THR A 20 0.22 6.80 4.61
C THR A 20 -0.01 7.47 5.96
N HIS A 21 -0.10 6.70 7.05
CA HIS A 21 -0.23 7.25 8.41
C HIS A 21 0.87 6.79 9.38
N HIS A 22 1.81 5.97 8.91
CA HIS A 22 2.86 5.36 9.73
C HIS A 22 4.23 6.02 9.55
N LEU A 23 4.32 7.02 8.68
CA LEU A 23 5.52 7.79 8.39
C LEU A 23 5.51 9.09 9.19
N LYS A 24 6.69 9.69 9.38
CA LYS A 24 6.81 11.02 10.03
C LYS A 24 6.04 12.12 9.31
N ARG A 25 5.94 12.00 7.99
CA ARG A 25 5.12 12.84 7.12
C ARG A 25 4.26 11.91 6.28
N ASN A 26 2.96 12.14 6.30
CA ASN A 26 2.02 11.39 5.46
C ASN A 26 2.36 11.64 3.99
N VAL A 27 2.38 10.56 3.21
CA VAL A 27 2.68 10.59 1.77
C VAL A 27 1.42 10.17 1.02
N ALA A 28 1.05 10.94 0.01
CA ALA A 28 -0.04 10.60 -0.88
C ALA A 28 0.31 9.35 -1.70
N VAL A 29 -0.64 8.43 -1.83
CA VAL A 29 -0.46 7.14 -2.51
C VAL A 29 -1.41 7.04 -3.68
N SER A 30 -0.87 6.81 -4.87
CA SER A 30 -1.64 6.46 -6.06
C SER A 30 -1.85 4.95 -6.11
N ALA A 31 -3.09 4.51 -6.36
CA ALA A 31 -3.43 3.11 -6.44
C ALA A 31 -3.32 2.58 -7.88
N ASP A 32 -2.08 2.41 -8.37
CA ASP A 32 -1.84 1.93 -9.73
C ASP A 32 -2.20 0.45 -9.90
N ALA A 33 -2.02 -0.34 -8.84
CA ALA A 33 -2.46 -1.73 -8.80
C ALA A 33 -2.77 -2.22 -7.38
N LEU A 34 -3.44 -3.37 -7.32
CA LEU A 34 -3.55 -4.19 -6.11
C LEU A 34 -2.67 -5.43 -6.26
N SER A 35 -1.90 -5.74 -5.22
CA SER A 35 -1.08 -6.94 -5.22
C SER A 35 -1.94 -8.21 -5.22
N ARG A 36 -1.35 -9.31 -5.68
CA ARG A 36 -2.00 -10.63 -5.62
C ARG A 36 -1.85 -11.31 -4.25
N HIS A 37 -0.80 -10.93 -3.52
CA HIS A 37 -0.38 -11.55 -2.27
C HIS A 37 -0.31 -10.51 -1.16
N GLY A 38 -0.45 -10.95 0.08
CA GLY A 38 -0.31 -10.07 1.24
C GLY A 38 1.13 -9.64 1.51
N ALA A 39 1.28 -8.63 2.36
CA ALA A 39 2.57 -8.13 2.84
C ALA A 39 3.46 -9.22 3.49
N ASN A 40 2.87 -10.28 4.03
CA ASN A 40 3.59 -11.45 4.55
C ASN A 40 4.26 -12.32 3.47
N MET A 41 3.81 -12.24 2.22
CA MET A 41 4.30 -13.06 1.10
C MET A 41 4.96 -12.22 0.01
N MET A 42 4.71 -10.92 -0.02
CA MET A 42 5.33 -10.01 -0.98
C MET A 42 6.76 -9.69 -0.57
N PHE A 43 7.71 -9.83 -1.49
CA PHE A 43 9.08 -9.41 -1.26
C PHE A 43 9.23 -7.89 -1.30
N ALA A 44 9.95 -7.34 -0.33
CA ALA A 44 10.46 -5.98 -0.39
C ALA A 44 11.69 -5.91 -1.31
N TYR A 45 12.05 -4.70 -1.77
CA TYR A 45 13.25 -4.47 -2.59
C TYR A 45 13.35 -5.39 -3.82
N ARG A 46 12.20 -5.72 -4.43
CA ARG A 46 12.08 -6.68 -5.56
C ARG A 46 12.70 -8.06 -5.28
N GLY A 47 12.77 -8.48 -4.02
CA GLY A 47 13.32 -9.77 -3.63
C GLY A 47 14.84 -9.80 -3.49
N PHE A 48 15.56 -8.71 -3.78
CA PHE A 48 17.03 -8.68 -3.70
C PHE A 48 17.55 -9.08 -2.30
N MET A 49 16.85 -8.66 -1.25
CA MET A 49 17.22 -8.98 0.14
C MET A 49 16.55 -10.24 0.69
N GLY A 50 15.66 -10.89 -0.08
CA GLY A 50 14.92 -12.07 0.40
C GLY A 50 13.95 -11.81 1.57
N ILE A 51 13.70 -10.55 1.93
CA ILE A 51 12.77 -10.18 3.00
C ILE A 51 11.40 -9.75 2.46
N THR A 52 10.36 -9.97 3.25
CA THR A 52 8.99 -9.58 2.90
C THR A 52 8.70 -8.14 3.28
N VAL A 53 7.63 -7.55 2.72
CA VAL A 53 7.16 -6.21 3.06
C VAL A 53 6.82 -6.12 4.55
N GLN A 54 6.20 -7.16 5.12
CA GLN A 54 5.94 -7.25 6.57
C GLN A 54 7.25 -7.19 7.38
N GLN A 55 8.25 -7.99 6.99
CA GLN A 55 9.55 -8.02 7.70
C GLN A 55 10.25 -6.66 7.61
N HIS A 56 10.23 -6.04 6.44
CA HIS A 56 10.75 -4.68 6.25
C HIS A 56 10.08 -3.68 7.21
N LEU A 57 8.74 -3.67 7.28
CA LEU A 57 8.01 -2.75 8.15
C LEU A 57 8.30 -2.97 9.63
N TYR A 58 8.44 -4.23 10.06
CA TYR A 58 8.83 -4.54 11.43
C TYR A 58 10.24 -4.06 11.76
N VAL A 59 11.22 -4.32 10.89
CA VAL A 59 12.62 -3.96 11.14
C VAL A 59 12.83 -2.45 11.06
N ARG A 60 12.28 -1.80 10.02
CA ARG A 60 12.53 -0.38 9.74
C ARG A 60 11.65 0.56 10.55
N HIS A 61 10.39 0.19 10.77
CA HIS A 61 9.39 1.07 11.37
C HIS A 61 8.85 0.57 12.72
N ARG A 62 9.26 -0.63 13.17
CA ARG A 62 8.73 -1.29 14.39
C ARG A 62 7.22 -1.51 14.34
N ILE A 63 6.68 -1.70 13.13
CA ILE A 63 5.26 -1.95 12.90
C ILE A 63 5.02 -3.44 12.77
N MET A 64 4.17 -3.98 13.63
CA MET A 64 3.64 -5.33 13.49
C MET A 64 2.27 -5.24 12.83
N LEU A 65 2.19 -5.70 11.58
CA LEU A 65 0.94 -5.66 10.82
C LEU A 65 -0.10 -6.58 11.46
N LYS A 66 -1.36 -6.12 11.57
CA LYS A 66 -2.46 -6.92 12.14
C LYS A 66 -3.06 -7.89 11.12
N TYR A 67 -3.05 -7.51 9.86
CA TYR A 67 -3.64 -8.23 8.73
C TYR A 67 -2.64 -8.35 7.57
N PRO A 68 -1.44 -8.92 7.80
CA PRO A 68 -0.39 -8.95 6.78
C PRO A 68 -0.74 -9.83 5.57
N GLN A 69 -1.77 -10.66 5.65
CA GLN A 69 -2.32 -11.44 4.55
C GLN A 69 -3.15 -10.63 3.55
N LEU A 70 -3.58 -9.41 3.89
CA LEU A 70 -4.36 -8.57 2.99
C LEU A 70 -3.50 -8.03 1.83
N PRO A 71 -4.09 -7.83 0.64
CA PRO A 71 -3.41 -7.19 -0.48
C PRO A 71 -2.81 -5.83 -0.11
N CYS A 72 -1.75 -5.47 -0.82
CA CYS A 72 -1.12 -4.16 -0.77
C CYS A 72 -1.61 -3.31 -1.95
N VAL A 73 -1.72 -2.00 -1.73
CA VAL A 73 -1.75 -1.02 -2.81
C VAL A 73 -0.34 -0.92 -3.37
N VAL A 74 -0.23 -0.99 -4.69
CA VAL A 74 1.03 -0.90 -5.40
C VAL A 74 1.05 0.43 -6.14
N GLN A 75 2.13 1.19 -5.92
CA GLN A 75 2.41 2.41 -6.64
C GLN A 75 3.67 2.19 -7.50
N PHE A 76 3.58 2.52 -8.78
CA PHE A 76 4.70 2.49 -9.69
C PHE A 76 5.30 3.90 -9.78
N GLY A 77 6.58 4.01 -9.43
CA GLY A 77 7.36 5.21 -9.66
C GLY A 77 8.02 5.21 -11.04
N GLY A 78 8.81 6.24 -11.32
CA GLY A 78 9.66 6.28 -12.50
C GLY A 78 10.64 5.10 -12.59
N ASN A 79 11.04 4.77 -13.82
CA ASN A 79 11.88 3.62 -14.17
C ASN A 79 11.21 2.27 -13.85
N SER A 80 11.61 1.65 -12.75
CA SER A 80 11.10 0.34 -12.32
C SER A 80 10.73 0.34 -10.84
N HIS A 81 10.68 1.52 -10.21
CA HIS A 81 10.43 1.62 -8.78
C HIS A 81 9.00 1.15 -8.48
N GLN A 82 8.86 0.27 -7.50
CA GLN A 82 7.57 -0.26 -7.09
C GLN A 82 7.53 -0.21 -5.57
N ASP A 83 6.61 0.60 -5.06
CA ASP A 83 6.30 0.69 -3.65
C ASP A 83 5.07 -0.15 -3.33
N ASN A 84 5.10 -0.83 -2.20
CA ASN A 84 4.02 -1.71 -1.76
C ASN A 84 3.52 -1.25 -0.39
N PHE A 85 2.29 -0.74 -0.36
CA PHE A 85 1.66 -0.19 0.83
C PHE A 85 0.59 -1.15 1.34
N PRO A 86 0.77 -1.78 2.52
CA PRO A 86 -0.30 -2.56 3.14
C PRO A 86 -1.54 -1.69 3.36
N LEU A 87 -2.73 -2.21 3.03
CA LEU A 87 -3.99 -1.48 3.17
C LEU A 87 -4.21 -0.93 4.59
N GLU A 88 -3.80 -1.70 5.61
CA GLU A 88 -3.92 -1.29 7.01
C GLU A 88 -3.04 -0.10 7.39
N LEU A 89 -2.12 0.35 6.52
CA LEU A 89 -1.24 1.50 6.75
C LEU A 89 -1.65 2.73 5.94
N LEU A 90 -2.83 2.71 5.32
CA LEU A 90 -3.39 3.79 4.51
C LEU A 90 -4.64 4.38 5.18
N HIS A 91 -4.75 5.70 5.15
CA HIS A 91 -5.96 6.43 5.50
C HIS A 91 -6.61 6.99 4.24
N VAL A 92 -7.94 6.97 4.21
CA VAL A 92 -8.73 7.74 3.25
C VAL A 92 -8.91 9.13 3.85
N VAL A 93 -8.52 10.17 3.12
CA VAL A 93 -8.76 11.56 3.51
C VAL A 93 -9.93 12.11 2.67
N SER A 94 -10.87 12.77 3.32
CA SER A 94 -11.93 13.53 2.65
C SER A 94 -11.40 14.92 2.28
N GLU A 95 -11.80 15.45 1.12
CA GLU A 95 -11.51 16.84 0.74
C GLU A 95 -12.26 17.87 1.62
N GLU A 96 -13.20 17.40 2.45
CA GLU A 96 -13.86 18.20 3.46
C GLU A 96 -12.98 18.27 4.72
N GLN A 97 -12.02 19.19 4.75
CA GLN A 97 -11.58 19.96 5.93
C GLN A 97 -10.28 20.72 5.62
N GLU A 98 -10.42 21.97 5.16
CA GLU A 98 -9.51 23.08 5.44
C GLU A 98 -10.24 24.40 5.09
N THR A 99 -11.15 24.80 5.98
CA THR A 99 -11.52 26.20 6.17
C THR A 99 -11.52 26.46 7.66
N ASP A 100 -10.41 27.01 8.15
CA ASP A 100 -10.35 27.84 9.35
C ASP A 100 -9.45 29.04 9.04
#